data_AF-A0A6P1HW45-F1
#
_entry.id   AF-A0A6P1HW45-F1
#
_cell.length_a   1.000
_cell.length_b   1.000
_cell.length_c   1.000
_cell.angle_alpha   90.00
_cell.angle_beta   90.00
_cell.angle_gamma   90.00
#
_symmetry.space_group_name_H-M   'P 1'
#
loop_
_entity.id
_entity.type
_entity.pdbx_description
1 polymer ?
#
loop_
_entity_poly.entity_id
_entity_poly.type
_entity_poly.pdbx_seq_one_letter_code
_entity_poly.pdbx_strand_id
1 'polypeptide(L)'
;MVRSLSAFCWLDIVLPVPTLSIIAFSTMILAFSFSASTVSIVNDFAETSSGIPLEPVYGPTDRRAEPPAPGTFPFTRGNFASGYRGRLWTFRQYSGFGTAEESNQRYRYLLEQGGTGLSVALDLPTQCGYDSDDPEVTEEVGRVGVAVDTLADAEVLFADIPLDKISTSFTINGTAAILLAFYVAAAERAGVPRAKLTGTIQNDILKEYASRGTWIWPPEPSLRLIADTIEFCAAEVPRFNAISVAGAHFRDAGATAVQEMAFTLADGVTYCDTVVERGRMTIDEFAPQISFFFYTHGDFFEEIAKYRAGRRRWATIVRERYGAVTDKASMFRFGCVAGGASLYAPQAQNNLVRVAYESMASVLGGVQSMFTAAWDEPFALPSEESATLALRTQQVLAYETGVTRVADPLGGSYFVEALTDATEARLIEIMDDLDQHGGMVRAIEDGYLQGLIADEAYKLHKDVESGERPVVGVNRFVSPEPPPEISTYELNAEGRELQLKRLAKVKSERDPEAVNACLTALSRAAEGTENLMHPLIDCANAYCTVGEMVSALKAVWGEFQQPVVF
;
A
#
# COMPACT_ATOMS: atom_id res chain seq x y z
N MET A 1 21.00 26.07 0.57
CA MET A 1 21.14 25.67 1.99
C MET A 1 19.87 24.92 2.38
N VAL A 2 19.65 23.79 1.70
CA VAL A 2 18.54 22.84 1.87
C VAL A 2 19.25 21.51 2.05
N ARG A 3 19.06 20.88 3.21
CA ARG A 3 19.67 19.58 3.54
C ARG A 3 18.70 18.49 3.09
N SER A 4 19.22 17.55 2.31
CA SER A 4 18.55 16.32 1.90
C SER A 4 18.10 15.53 3.14
N LEU A 5 16.79 15.29 3.25
CA LEU A 5 16.22 14.21 4.07
C LEU A 5 16.03 13.02 3.13
N SER A 6 17.11 12.30 2.89
CA SER A 6 17.05 10.94 2.34
C SER A 6 16.48 10.02 3.41
N ALA A 7 15.64 9.07 2.97
CA ALA A 7 15.03 8.01 3.75
C ALA A 7 15.94 7.47 4.88
N PHE A 8 15.34 7.26 6.06
CA PHE A 8 15.98 6.62 7.21
C PHE A 8 16.41 5.19 6.84
N CYS A 9 17.63 5.08 6.33
CA CYS A 9 18.38 3.85 6.18
C CYS A 9 19.40 3.84 7.31
N TRP A 10 19.18 2.99 8.33
CA TRP A 10 20.12 2.80 9.43
C TRP A 10 21.34 2.05 8.92
N LEU A 11 22.44 2.78 8.67
CA LEU A 11 23.76 2.23 8.40
C LEU A 11 24.82 2.92 9.27
N ASP A 12 25.54 2.06 9.98
CA ASP A 12 26.57 2.25 11.01
C ASP A 12 27.49 3.47 10.95
N ILE A 13 27.64 4.13 12.11
CA ILE A 13 28.80 4.97 12.44
C ILE A 13 29.87 4.08 13.06
N VAL A 14 30.84 3.66 12.25
CA VAL A 14 32.12 3.08 12.73
C VAL A 14 33.14 4.20 12.88
N LEU A 15 33.50 4.55 14.12
CA LEU A 15 34.62 5.46 14.41
C LEU A 15 35.94 4.68 14.52
N PRO A 16 37.06 5.21 13.98
CA PRO A 16 38.36 4.56 14.09
C PRO A 16 39.04 4.90 15.43
N VAL A 17 39.53 3.89 16.15
CA VAL A 17 40.41 4.07 17.30
C VAL A 17 41.87 3.81 16.87
N PRO A 18 42.83 4.70 17.16
CA PRO A 18 44.21 4.51 16.76
C PRO A 18 44.95 3.56 17.72
N THR A 19 45.90 2.85 17.11
CA THR A 19 46.88 1.92 17.69
C THR A 19 47.67 2.45 18.88
N LEU A 20 47.80 1.63 19.92
CA LEU A 20 48.93 1.65 20.87
C LEU A 20 49.28 0.22 21.32
N SER A 21 50.57 -0.07 21.26
CA SER A 21 51.18 -1.41 21.30
C SER A 21 51.31 -2.03 22.70
N ILE A 22 51.03 -3.33 22.76
CA ILE A 22 51.74 -4.44 23.43
C ILE A 22 52.28 -4.21 24.87
N ILE A 23 51.78 -5.00 25.84
CA ILE A 23 52.57 -5.86 26.77
C ILE A 23 51.69 -6.98 27.37
N ALA A 24 52.10 -8.21 27.06
CA ALA A 24 52.05 -9.53 27.73
C ALA A 24 51.20 -9.86 28.98
N PHE A 25 50.49 -11.00 28.84
CA PHE A 25 50.31 -12.17 29.75
C PHE A 25 49.59 -12.03 31.11
N SER A 26 48.42 -12.70 31.23
CA SER A 26 48.34 -14.00 31.95
C SER A 26 46.93 -14.60 31.96
N THR A 27 46.94 -15.92 31.93
CA THR A 27 45.86 -16.90 31.97
C THR A 27 44.92 -16.72 33.17
N MET A 28 43.60 -16.68 32.93
CA MET A 28 42.63 -16.99 33.98
C MET A 28 41.44 -17.74 33.39
N ILE A 29 41.45 -19.06 33.63
CA ILE A 29 40.34 -19.97 33.39
C ILE A 29 39.22 -19.57 34.37
N LEU A 30 38.10 -19.07 33.85
CA LEU A 30 36.88 -18.88 34.61
C LEU A 30 35.80 -19.79 34.03
N ALA A 31 35.54 -20.87 34.78
CA ALA A 31 34.43 -21.76 34.55
C ALA A 31 33.11 -20.97 34.69
N PHE A 32 32.40 -20.77 33.58
CA PHE A 32 31.02 -20.32 33.63
C PHE A 32 30.13 -21.51 33.97
N SER A 33 29.61 -21.50 35.20
CA SER A 33 28.49 -22.32 35.61
C SER A 33 27.26 -21.88 34.81
N PHE A 34 26.67 -22.80 34.05
CA PHE A 34 25.32 -22.63 33.50
C PHE A 34 24.33 -22.60 34.66
N SER A 35 23.99 -21.41 35.14
CA SER A 35 22.75 -21.20 35.89
C SER A 35 21.62 -21.26 34.87
N ALA A 36 20.90 -22.38 34.84
CA ALA A 36 19.59 -22.45 34.21
C ALA A 36 18.64 -21.55 35.00
N SER A 37 18.65 -20.26 34.69
CA SER A 37 17.62 -19.33 35.09
C SER A 37 16.36 -19.77 34.37
N THR A 38 15.48 -20.49 35.07
CA THR A 38 14.07 -20.60 34.71
C THR A 38 13.50 -19.19 34.66
N VAL A 39 13.62 -18.54 33.50
CA VAL A 39 12.82 -17.36 33.18
C VAL A 39 11.37 -17.83 33.27
N SER A 40 10.60 -17.27 34.20
CA SER A 40 9.18 -17.53 34.31
C SER A 40 8.55 -17.20 32.96
N ILE A 41 8.05 -18.21 32.25
CA ILE A 41 7.36 -18.10 30.97
C ILE A 41 5.92 -17.63 31.25
N VAL A 42 5.79 -16.47 31.85
CA VAL A 42 4.50 -15.79 32.01
C VAL A 42 4.74 -14.34 31.67
N ASN A 43 5.03 -14.09 30.39
CA ASN A 43 4.69 -12.79 29.83
C ASN A 43 3.17 -12.78 29.75
N ASP A 44 2.55 -11.83 30.43
CA ASP A 44 1.10 -11.65 30.47
C ASP A 44 0.65 -11.12 29.09
N PHE A 45 0.59 -11.99 28.08
CA PHE A 45 0.00 -11.70 26.76
C PHE A 45 -1.53 -11.60 26.87
N ALA A 46 -2.00 -10.83 27.85
CA ALA A 46 -3.41 -10.61 28.15
C ALA A 46 -4.00 -9.50 27.27
N GLU A 47 -3.29 -9.05 26.23
CA GLU A 47 -3.77 -8.09 25.26
C GLU A 47 -3.22 -8.35 23.85
N THR A 48 -3.93 -7.87 22.83
CA THR A 48 -3.44 -7.84 21.45
C THR A 48 -2.38 -6.77 21.24
N SER A 49 -1.75 -6.74 20.07
CA SER A 49 -0.78 -5.70 19.69
C SER A 49 -1.37 -4.29 19.67
N SER A 50 -2.68 -4.12 19.58
CA SER A 50 -3.39 -2.83 19.71
C SER A 50 -3.96 -2.58 21.12
N GLY A 51 -3.58 -3.39 22.13
CA GLY A 51 -4.00 -3.21 23.52
C GLY A 51 -5.45 -3.62 23.80
N ILE A 52 -6.03 -4.54 23.02
CA ILE A 52 -7.35 -5.10 23.32
C ILE A 52 -7.18 -6.24 24.33
N PRO A 53 -7.79 -6.18 25.53
CA PRO A 53 -7.66 -7.23 26.53
C PRO A 53 -8.22 -8.57 26.04
N LEU A 54 -7.52 -9.64 26.38
CA LEU A 54 -7.84 -11.01 25.98
C LEU A 54 -8.13 -11.88 27.20
N GLU A 55 -9.25 -12.59 27.15
CA GLU A 55 -9.56 -13.65 28.10
C GLU A 55 -8.84 -14.94 27.69
N PRO A 56 -8.41 -15.79 28.65
CA PRO A 56 -7.74 -17.04 28.33
C PRO A 56 -8.65 -18.04 27.62
N VAL A 57 -9.98 -17.92 27.77
CA VAL A 57 -10.99 -18.76 27.14
C VAL A 57 -12.25 -17.94 26.87
N TYR A 58 -12.80 -18.07 25.66
CA TYR A 58 -14.08 -17.48 25.27
C TYR A 58 -15.15 -18.58 25.13
N GLY A 59 -16.38 -18.28 25.53
CA GLY A 59 -17.54 -19.17 25.48
C GLY A 59 -18.81 -18.50 24.94
N PRO A 60 -19.96 -19.21 24.98
CA PRO A 60 -21.22 -18.71 24.42
C PRO A 60 -21.70 -17.36 24.97
N THR A 61 -21.30 -16.98 26.18
CA THR A 61 -21.68 -15.71 26.83
C THR A 61 -20.94 -14.50 26.27
N ASP A 62 -19.79 -14.70 25.63
CA ASP A 62 -18.94 -13.62 25.12
C ASP A 62 -19.38 -13.17 23.72
N ARG A 63 -20.27 -13.94 23.09
CA ARG A 63 -20.82 -13.63 21.76
C ARG A 63 -22.08 -12.79 21.90
N ARG A 64 -22.04 -11.54 21.40
CA ARG A 64 -23.20 -10.63 21.44
C ARG A 64 -24.34 -11.06 20.52
N ALA A 65 -24.01 -11.42 19.28
CA ALA A 65 -24.98 -11.82 18.26
C ALA A 65 -24.38 -12.84 17.28
N GLU A 66 -25.24 -13.57 16.58
CA GLU A 66 -24.81 -14.38 15.42
C GLU A 66 -24.64 -13.44 14.21
N PRO A 67 -23.46 -13.39 13.57
CA PRO A 67 -23.29 -12.58 12.37
C PRO A 67 -24.14 -13.13 11.20
N PRO A 68 -24.66 -12.26 10.32
CA PRO A 68 -25.36 -12.70 9.11
C PRO A 68 -24.51 -13.61 8.23
N ALA A 69 -25.16 -14.37 7.35
CA ALA A 69 -24.47 -15.25 6.40
C ALA A 69 -23.51 -14.45 5.48
N PRO A 70 -22.41 -15.08 4.99
CA PRO A 70 -21.53 -14.46 3.99
C PRO A 70 -22.32 -13.88 2.81
N GLY A 71 -21.87 -12.75 2.25
CA GLY A 71 -22.55 -12.05 1.17
C GLY A 71 -23.83 -11.31 1.56
N THR A 72 -24.16 -11.24 2.85
CA THR A 72 -25.30 -10.47 3.38
C THR A 72 -24.78 -9.28 4.17
N PHE A 73 -25.40 -8.11 4.02
CA PHE A 73 -25.12 -6.93 4.83
C PHE A 73 -25.15 -7.27 6.34
N PRO A 74 -24.21 -6.78 7.18
CA PRO A 74 -23.14 -5.82 6.88
C PRO A 74 -21.82 -6.49 6.43
N PHE A 75 -21.90 -7.66 5.79
CA PHE A 75 -20.78 -8.36 5.14
C PHE A 75 -19.63 -8.77 6.06
N THR A 76 -19.84 -8.84 7.39
CA THR A 76 -18.81 -9.26 8.36
C THR A 76 -18.12 -10.56 7.94
N ARG A 77 -18.90 -11.53 7.46
CA ARG A 77 -18.43 -12.85 6.99
C ARG A 77 -17.94 -12.87 5.52
N GLY A 78 -17.69 -11.71 4.93
CA GLY A 78 -17.22 -11.53 3.55
C GLY A 78 -18.29 -11.02 2.58
N ASN A 79 -17.84 -10.37 1.51
CA ASN A 79 -18.71 -9.72 0.50
C ASN A 79 -19.50 -10.70 -0.38
N PHE A 80 -19.08 -11.96 -0.46
CA PHE A 80 -19.64 -12.95 -1.40
C PHE A 80 -20.07 -14.21 -0.66
N ALA A 81 -21.29 -14.69 -0.94
CA ALA A 81 -21.89 -15.84 -0.26
C ALA A 81 -21.06 -17.14 -0.38
N SER A 82 -20.43 -17.35 -1.54
CA SER A 82 -19.59 -18.53 -1.79
C SER A 82 -18.16 -18.41 -1.26
N GLY A 83 -17.76 -17.23 -0.76
CA GLY A 83 -16.36 -16.91 -0.51
C GLY A 83 -15.46 -17.30 -1.70
N TYR A 84 -14.34 -17.95 -1.41
CA TYR A 84 -13.35 -18.34 -2.42
C TYR A 84 -13.73 -19.52 -3.31
N ARG A 85 -14.87 -20.20 -3.05
CA ARG A 85 -15.40 -21.22 -3.99
C ARG A 85 -15.88 -20.61 -5.30
N GLY A 86 -16.29 -19.34 -5.28
CA GLY A 86 -16.71 -18.63 -6.48
C GLY A 86 -15.52 -18.12 -7.27
N ARG A 87 -14.60 -17.42 -6.59
CA ARG A 87 -13.36 -16.89 -7.17
C ARG A 87 -12.30 -16.76 -6.07
N LEU A 88 -11.08 -17.20 -6.36
CA LEU A 88 -9.93 -16.97 -5.49
C LEU A 88 -9.60 -15.47 -5.42
N TRP A 89 -8.82 -15.07 -4.41
CA TRP A 89 -8.19 -13.76 -4.43
C TRP A 89 -7.22 -13.65 -5.62
N THR A 90 -6.89 -12.43 -6.00
CA THR A 90 -5.92 -12.17 -7.06
C THR A 90 -4.51 -12.37 -6.51
N PHE A 91 -3.75 -13.29 -7.10
CA PHE A 91 -2.32 -13.42 -6.86
C PHE A 91 -1.60 -12.27 -7.57
N ARG A 92 -1.21 -11.25 -6.80
CA ARG A 92 -0.68 -10.00 -7.34
C ARG A 92 0.65 -9.68 -6.68
N GLN A 93 1.74 -9.96 -7.38
CA GLN A 93 3.07 -9.56 -6.90
C GLN A 93 3.36 -8.09 -7.26
N TYR A 94 3.88 -7.34 -6.28
CA TYR A 94 4.42 -6.00 -6.50
C TYR A 94 5.74 -6.11 -7.25
N SER A 95 5.83 -5.41 -8.39
CA SER A 95 6.97 -5.54 -9.29
C SER A 95 7.10 -4.35 -10.23
N GLY A 96 8.21 -4.32 -10.95
CA GLY A 96 8.60 -3.21 -11.82
C GLY A 96 9.74 -2.45 -11.18
N PHE A 97 10.90 -2.46 -11.84
CA PHE A 97 12.06 -1.67 -11.48
C PHE A 97 12.95 -1.53 -12.71
N GLY A 98 13.74 -0.48 -12.75
CA GLY A 98 14.58 -0.15 -13.90
C GLY A 98 13.79 0.45 -15.04
N THR A 99 14.09 -0.06 -16.25
CA THR A 99 13.47 0.39 -17.49
C THR A 99 12.08 -0.22 -17.72
N ALA A 100 11.30 0.40 -18.60
CA ALA A 100 9.99 -0.12 -19.00
C ALA A 100 10.07 -1.53 -19.60
N GLU A 101 11.12 -1.83 -20.37
CA GLU A 101 11.37 -3.13 -20.98
C GLU A 101 11.64 -4.22 -19.94
N GLU A 102 12.53 -3.96 -18.98
CA GLU A 102 12.86 -4.90 -17.90
C GLU A 102 11.62 -5.18 -17.03
N SER A 103 10.86 -4.13 -16.72
CA SER A 103 9.62 -4.24 -15.96
C SER A 103 8.55 -5.05 -16.70
N ASN A 104 8.38 -4.81 -18.01
CA ASN A 104 7.49 -5.62 -18.85
C ASN A 104 7.88 -7.09 -18.85
N GLN A 105 9.18 -7.40 -19.02
CA GLN A 105 9.69 -8.76 -18.98
C GLN A 105 9.37 -9.43 -17.63
N ARG A 106 9.55 -8.70 -16.53
CA ARG A 106 9.23 -9.20 -15.19
C ARG A 106 7.73 -9.44 -15.00
N TYR A 107 6.87 -8.56 -15.52
CA TYR A 107 5.42 -8.76 -15.49
C TYR A 107 5.00 -10.03 -16.21
N ARG A 108 5.52 -10.25 -17.42
CA ARG A 108 5.27 -11.46 -18.19
C ARG A 108 5.76 -12.71 -17.46
N TYR A 109 6.97 -12.67 -16.90
CA TYR A 109 7.51 -13.75 -16.08
C TYR A 109 6.57 -14.10 -14.91
N LEU A 110 6.12 -13.12 -14.13
CA LEU A 110 5.23 -13.36 -12.99
C LEU A 110 3.87 -13.92 -13.41
N LEU A 111 3.33 -13.49 -14.55
CA LEU A 111 2.12 -14.06 -15.14
C LEU A 111 2.36 -15.53 -15.57
N GLU A 112 3.50 -15.83 -16.19
CA GLU A 112 3.91 -17.20 -16.55
C GLU A 112 4.10 -18.10 -15.31
N GLN A 113 4.53 -17.55 -14.18
CA GLN A 113 4.63 -18.25 -12.89
C GLN A 113 3.29 -18.46 -12.18
N GLY A 114 2.18 -18.06 -12.80
CA GLY A 114 0.81 -18.24 -12.28
C GLY A 114 0.27 -17.04 -11.49
N GLY A 115 0.90 -15.86 -11.62
CA GLY A 115 0.29 -14.60 -11.20
C GLY A 115 -0.99 -14.31 -12.00
N THR A 116 -1.94 -13.61 -11.37
CA THR A 116 -3.27 -13.35 -11.97
C THR A 116 -3.62 -11.87 -12.06
N GLY A 117 -2.70 -11.00 -11.63
CA GLY A 117 -2.78 -9.55 -11.78
C GLY A 117 -1.39 -8.93 -11.66
N LEU A 118 -1.24 -7.72 -12.21
CA LEU A 118 0.00 -6.95 -12.18
C LEU A 118 -0.04 -5.88 -11.11
N SER A 119 1.06 -5.60 -10.44
CA SER A 119 1.15 -4.41 -9.60
C SER A 119 2.42 -3.66 -9.93
N VAL A 120 2.24 -2.47 -10.50
CA VAL A 120 3.29 -1.61 -11.05
C VAL A 120 3.86 -0.77 -9.90
N ALA A 121 5.15 -0.97 -9.64
CA ALA A 121 5.98 -0.14 -8.80
C ALA A 121 6.66 0.93 -9.66
N LEU A 122 6.53 2.20 -9.29
CA LEU A 122 7.10 3.33 -10.02
C LEU A 122 8.29 3.90 -9.23
N ASP A 123 9.27 4.47 -9.93
CA ASP A 123 10.40 5.11 -9.26
C ASP A 123 9.98 6.38 -8.50
N LEU A 124 10.86 6.90 -7.65
CA LEU A 124 10.58 8.13 -6.90
C LEU A 124 10.37 9.36 -7.79
N PRO A 125 11.17 9.60 -8.86
CA PRO A 125 10.92 10.70 -9.81
C PRO A 125 9.48 10.72 -10.32
N THR A 126 8.99 9.59 -10.87
CA THR A 126 7.64 9.48 -11.42
C THR A 126 6.58 9.73 -10.35
N GLN A 127 6.78 9.19 -9.14
CA GLN A 127 5.86 9.38 -8.02
C GLN A 127 5.76 10.84 -7.56
N CYS A 128 6.89 11.55 -7.54
CA CYS A 128 7.01 12.94 -7.10
C CYS A 128 6.79 13.96 -8.24
N GLY A 129 6.55 13.50 -9.46
CA GLY A 129 6.18 14.36 -10.58
C GLY A 129 7.37 14.99 -11.32
N TYR A 130 8.51 14.33 -11.30
CA TYR A 130 9.70 14.73 -12.05
C TYR A 130 9.88 13.86 -13.30
N ASP A 131 10.44 14.47 -14.35
CA ASP A 131 10.97 13.72 -15.49
C ASP A 131 12.37 13.21 -15.17
N SER A 132 12.76 12.11 -15.83
CA SER A 132 14.07 11.48 -15.65
C SER A 132 15.28 12.36 -16.02
N ASP A 133 15.09 13.44 -16.79
CA ASP A 133 16.12 14.41 -17.14
C ASP A 133 16.28 15.56 -16.14
N ASP A 134 15.52 15.55 -15.03
CA ASP A 134 15.67 16.52 -13.96
C ASP A 134 16.97 16.26 -13.16
N PRO A 135 17.84 17.29 -13.00
CA PRO A 135 19.13 17.14 -12.32
C PRO A 135 19.02 16.82 -10.83
N GLU A 136 17.88 17.09 -10.17
CA GLU A 136 17.71 16.82 -8.73
C GLU A 136 17.45 15.34 -8.43
N VAL A 137 16.98 14.57 -9.41
CA VAL A 137 16.50 13.20 -9.20
C VAL A 137 17.24 12.15 -10.02
N THR A 138 18.32 12.54 -10.70
CA THR A 138 19.09 11.68 -11.63
C THR A 138 19.49 10.32 -11.02
N GLU A 139 19.82 10.27 -9.72
CA GLU A 139 20.22 9.03 -9.05
C GLU A 139 19.06 8.12 -8.64
N GLU A 140 17.82 8.62 -8.67
CA GLU A 140 16.62 7.90 -8.26
C GLU A 140 15.86 7.29 -9.45
N VAL A 141 16.24 7.66 -10.68
CA VAL A 141 15.64 7.14 -11.93
C VAL A 141 15.75 5.62 -11.99
N GLY A 142 14.59 4.95 -12.06
CA GLY A 142 14.45 3.51 -12.17
C GLY A 142 14.95 2.69 -10.98
N ARG A 143 15.31 3.33 -9.85
CA ARG A 143 16.01 2.68 -8.73
C ARG A 143 15.10 1.77 -7.91
N VAL A 144 13.95 2.30 -7.48
CA VAL A 144 12.99 1.61 -6.59
C VAL A 144 11.71 1.19 -7.31
N GLY A 145 11.63 1.44 -8.61
CA GLY A 145 10.47 1.20 -9.44
C GLY A 145 10.77 1.54 -10.89
N VAL A 146 9.81 1.35 -11.78
CA VAL A 146 9.99 1.67 -13.20
C VAL A 146 9.93 3.18 -13.44
N ALA A 147 10.82 3.70 -14.29
CA ALA A 147 10.78 5.09 -14.74
C ALA A 147 9.70 5.28 -15.83
N VAL A 148 8.80 6.24 -15.64
CA VAL A 148 7.74 6.58 -16.62
C VAL A 148 7.63 8.09 -16.72
N ASP A 149 8.16 8.66 -17.80
CA ASP A 149 8.09 10.10 -18.06
C ASP A 149 6.92 10.44 -19.00
N THR A 150 6.54 9.51 -19.88
CA THR A 150 5.61 9.77 -20.99
C THR A 150 4.71 8.58 -21.30
N LEU A 151 3.70 8.81 -22.15
CA LEU A 151 2.89 7.74 -22.74
C LEU A 151 3.74 6.69 -23.48
N ALA A 152 4.89 7.07 -24.06
CA ALA A 152 5.76 6.12 -24.77
C ALA A 152 6.34 5.06 -23.83
N ASP A 153 6.64 5.43 -22.58
CA ASP A 153 7.09 4.47 -21.56
C ASP A 153 5.97 3.51 -21.19
N ALA A 154 4.74 4.00 -21.05
CA ALA A 154 3.57 3.17 -20.78
C ALA A 154 3.24 2.20 -21.94
N GLU A 155 3.39 2.65 -23.20
CA GLU A 155 3.24 1.81 -24.40
C GLU A 155 4.24 0.64 -24.37
N VAL A 156 5.49 0.87 -23.96
CA VAL A 156 6.51 -0.18 -23.79
C VAL A 156 6.19 -1.08 -22.59
N LEU A 157 5.83 -0.47 -21.45
CA LEU A 157 5.57 -1.16 -20.19
C LEU A 157 4.47 -2.21 -20.32
N PHE A 158 3.46 -1.93 -21.15
CA PHE A 158 2.31 -2.81 -21.38
C PHE A 158 2.33 -3.54 -22.73
N ALA A 159 3.42 -3.45 -23.49
CA ALA A 159 3.57 -4.19 -24.74
C ALA A 159 3.32 -5.69 -24.53
N ASP A 160 2.55 -6.30 -25.43
CA ASP A 160 2.17 -7.72 -25.40
C ASP A 160 1.39 -8.20 -24.15
N ILE A 161 0.91 -7.28 -23.30
CA ILE A 161 0.05 -7.61 -22.15
C ILE A 161 -1.42 -7.38 -22.54
N PRO A 162 -2.31 -8.39 -22.42
CA PRO A 162 -3.73 -8.23 -22.77
C PRO A 162 -4.48 -7.45 -21.67
N LEU A 163 -4.49 -6.12 -21.79
CA LEU A 163 -5.08 -5.20 -20.81
C LEU A 163 -6.60 -5.37 -20.59
N ASP A 164 -7.29 -6.06 -21.50
CA ASP A 164 -8.72 -6.39 -21.36
C ASP A 164 -8.98 -7.69 -20.56
N LYS A 165 -7.91 -8.41 -20.19
CA LYS A 165 -7.97 -9.71 -19.49
C LYS A 165 -7.22 -9.72 -18.17
N ILE A 166 -6.18 -8.89 -18.03
CA ILE A 166 -5.35 -8.82 -16.83
C ILE A 166 -5.73 -7.56 -16.04
N SER A 167 -5.89 -7.71 -14.74
CA SER A 167 -6.09 -6.58 -13.84
C SER A 167 -4.75 -5.94 -13.48
N THR A 168 -4.59 -4.64 -13.75
CA THR A 168 -3.37 -3.89 -13.45
C THR A 168 -3.57 -2.94 -12.28
N SER A 169 -2.73 -3.05 -11.25
CA SER A 169 -2.70 -2.15 -10.11
C SER A 169 -1.50 -1.22 -10.21
N PHE A 170 -1.63 0.02 -9.75
CA PHE A 170 -0.56 1.00 -9.67
C PHE A 170 -0.45 1.52 -8.24
N THR A 171 0.73 1.39 -7.64
CA THR A 171 1.04 2.03 -6.35
C THR A 171 1.51 3.45 -6.63
N ILE A 172 0.54 4.33 -6.92
CA ILE A 172 0.79 5.71 -7.35
C ILE A 172 -0.23 6.66 -6.73
N ASN A 173 0.22 7.85 -6.34
CA ASN A 173 -0.58 8.81 -5.56
C ASN A 173 -0.45 10.23 -6.11
N GLY A 174 0.65 10.95 -5.83
CA GLY A 174 0.84 12.33 -6.29
C GLY A 174 0.56 12.52 -7.79
N THR A 175 1.04 11.60 -8.63
CA THR A 175 0.82 11.60 -10.08
C THR A 175 -0.24 10.60 -10.55
N ALA A 176 -1.09 10.06 -9.67
CA ALA A 176 -2.00 8.96 -10.00
C ALA A 176 -2.94 9.22 -11.18
N ALA A 177 -3.51 10.43 -11.26
CA ALA A 177 -4.37 10.83 -12.37
C ALA A 177 -3.62 10.87 -13.71
N ILE A 178 -2.36 11.31 -13.70
CA ILE A 178 -1.48 11.34 -14.90
C ILE A 178 -1.18 9.92 -15.35
N LEU A 179 -0.80 9.03 -14.43
CA LEU A 179 -0.50 7.64 -14.78
C LEU A 179 -1.75 6.86 -15.22
N LEU A 180 -2.93 7.19 -14.66
CA LEU A 180 -4.20 6.67 -15.19
C LEU A 180 -4.45 7.17 -16.62
N ALA A 181 -4.20 8.44 -16.91
CA ALA A 181 -4.34 8.99 -18.25
C ALA A 181 -3.40 8.28 -19.26
N PHE A 182 -2.14 8.02 -18.88
CA PHE A 182 -1.22 7.21 -19.69
C PHE A 182 -1.73 5.79 -19.90
N TYR A 183 -2.22 5.13 -18.85
CA TYR A 183 -2.74 3.77 -18.95
C TYR A 183 -3.98 3.68 -19.86
N VAL A 184 -4.91 4.63 -19.74
CA VAL A 184 -6.09 4.72 -20.60
C VAL A 184 -5.67 4.97 -22.05
N ALA A 185 -4.81 5.94 -22.32
CA ALA A 185 -4.34 6.24 -23.67
C ALA A 185 -3.59 5.06 -24.30
N ALA A 186 -2.72 4.37 -23.55
CA ALA A 186 -2.02 3.18 -24.01
C ALA A 186 -2.99 2.04 -24.36
N ALA A 187 -4.02 1.83 -23.53
CA ALA A 187 -5.06 0.85 -23.80
C ALA A 187 -5.87 1.17 -25.05
N GLU A 188 -6.28 2.43 -25.23
CA GLU A 188 -7.05 2.87 -26.41
C GLU A 188 -6.26 2.67 -27.70
N ARG A 189 -4.96 2.99 -27.68
CA ARG A 189 -4.04 2.77 -28.80
C ARG A 189 -3.83 1.29 -29.12
N ALA A 190 -3.85 0.44 -28.09
CA ALA A 190 -3.87 -1.01 -28.24
C ALA A 190 -5.25 -1.57 -28.69
N GLY A 191 -6.25 -0.72 -28.93
CA GLY A 191 -7.59 -1.11 -29.36
C GLY A 191 -8.46 -1.69 -28.24
N VAL A 192 -8.10 -1.46 -26.97
CA VAL A 192 -8.85 -1.92 -25.80
C VAL A 192 -9.84 -0.83 -25.36
N PRO A 193 -11.16 -1.09 -25.38
CA PRO A 193 -12.15 -0.12 -24.90
C PRO A 193 -12.02 0.15 -23.40
N ARG A 194 -12.16 1.42 -22.98
CA ARG A 194 -12.14 1.85 -21.56
C ARG A 194 -12.99 0.95 -20.64
N ALA A 195 -14.21 0.61 -21.07
CA ALA A 195 -15.14 -0.21 -20.29
C ALA A 195 -14.68 -1.65 -20.02
N LYS A 196 -13.61 -2.13 -20.67
CA LYS A 196 -13.00 -3.45 -20.40
C LYS A 196 -11.82 -3.39 -19.44
N LEU A 197 -11.25 -2.21 -19.19
CA LEU A 197 -10.11 -2.07 -18.31
C LEU A 197 -10.48 -2.46 -16.89
N THR A 198 -9.67 -3.34 -16.30
CA THR A 198 -9.80 -3.74 -14.91
C THR A 198 -8.50 -3.44 -14.20
N GLY A 199 -8.58 -2.93 -12.98
CA GLY A 199 -7.37 -2.46 -12.32
C GLY A 199 -7.67 -1.55 -11.15
N THR A 200 -6.62 -0.95 -10.62
CA THR A 200 -6.66 -0.06 -9.47
C THR A 200 -5.53 0.94 -9.59
N ILE A 201 -5.80 2.21 -9.31
CA ILE A 201 -4.77 3.18 -8.92
C ILE A 201 -4.90 3.42 -7.42
N GLN A 202 -3.78 3.62 -6.71
CA GLN A 202 -3.85 3.85 -5.27
C GLN A 202 -4.55 5.18 -4.96
N ASN A 203 -4.09 6.28 -5.57
CA ASN A 203 -4.78 7.57 -5.63
C ASN A 203 -5.29 8.07 -4.26
N ASP A 204 -4.53 7.79 -3.21
CA ASP A 204 -4.84 8.16 -1.83
C ASP A 204 -3.78 9.16 -1.35
N ILE A 205 -4.11 10.45 -1.38
CA ILE A 205 -3.17 11.52 -1.04
C ILE A 205 -3.11 11.80 0.46
N LEU A 206 -4.18 11.56 1.22
CA LEU A 206 -4.24 11.87 2.66
C LEU A 206 -3.18 11.09 3.43
N LYS A 207 -3.07 9.78 3.18
CA LYS A 207 -2.01 8.96 3.76
C LYS A 207 -0.60 9.32 3.29
N GLU A 208 -0.44 9.99 2.14
CA GLU A 208 0.86 10.52 1.72
C GLU A 208 1.36 11.52 2.75
N TYR A 209 0.57 12.54 3.05
CA TYR A 209 0.93 13.65 3.97
C TYR A 209 1.26 13.17 5.39
N ALA A 210 0.62 12.09 5.82
CA ALA A 210 0.77 11.58 7.18
C ALA A 210 1.87 10.54 7.34
N SER A 211 2.18 9.73 6.31
CA SER A 211 3.03 8.54 6.50
C SER A 211 3.96 8.16 5.36
N ARG A 212 3.77 8.64 4.12
CA ARG A 212 4.49 8.09 2.95
C ARG A 212 5.40 9.06 2.20
N GLY A 213 5.06 10.34 2.07
CA GLY A 213 6.03 11.32 1.56
C GLY A 213 5.95 11.72 0.07
N THR A 214 5.10 11.12 -0.76
CA THR A 214 5.10 11.35 -2.23
C THR A 214 3.94 12.25 -2.69
N TRP A 215 3.73 13.34 -1.96
CA TRP A 215 2.76 14.38 -2.31
C TRP A 215 3.36 15.41 -3.27
N ILE A 216 2.49 16.22 -3.90
CA ILE A 216 2.92 17.31 -4.79
C ILE A 216 2.19 18.60 -4.42
N TRP A 217 0.86 18.62 -4.52
CA TRP A 217 0.03 19.79 -4.26
C TRP A 217 -0.52 19.79 -2.84
N PRO A 218 -1.04 20.93 -2.35
CA PRO A 218 -1.76 21.00 -1.07
C PRO A 218 -3.00 20.07 -1.01
N PRO A 219 -3.57 19.82 0.19
CA PRO A 219 -4.67 18.87 0.36
C PRO A 219 -5.90 19.17 -0.50
N GLU A 220 -6.39 20.42 -0.51
CA GLU A 220 -7.62 20.80 -1.24
C GLU A 220 -7.55 20.51 -2.76
N PRO A 221 -6.55 21.01 -3.53
CA PRO A 221 -6.46 20.68 -4.95
C PRO A 221 -6.19 19.19 -5.21
N SER A 222 -5.53 18.50 -4.30
CA SER A 222 -5.30 17.05 -4.43
C SER A 222 -6.60 16.25 -4.24
N LEU A 223 -7.43 16.61 -3.26
CA LEU A 223 -8.76 16.03 -3.05
C LEU A 223 -9.66 16.25 -4.27
N ARG A 224 -9.60 17.44 -4.87
CA ARG A 224 -10.29 17.71 -6.15
C ARG A 224 -9.86 16.74 -7.24
N LEU A 225 -8.56 16.54 -7.44
CA LEU A 225 -8.05 15.65 -8.48
C LEU A 225 -8.47 14.19 -8.26
N ILE A 226 -8.52 13.75 -7.00
CA ILE A 226 -9.06 12.44 -6.63
C ILE A 226 -10.54 12.34 -6.99
N ALA A 227 -11.35 13.35 -6.63
CA ALA A 227 -12.77 13.37 -6.97
C ALA A 227 -13.02 13.35 -8.48
N ASP A 228 -12.24 14.12 -9.26
CA ASP A 228 -12.27 14.10 -10.72
C ASP A 228 -11.96 12.69 -11.26
N THR A 229 -10.98 12.02 -10.67
CA THR A 229 -10.58 10.66 -11.06
C THR A 229 -11.65 9.62 -10.75
N ILE A 230 -12.32 9.74 -9.60
CA ILE A 230 -13.45 8.89 -9.20
C ILE A 230 -14.63 9.09 -10.15
N GLU A 231 -15.01 10.34 -10.41
CA GLU A 231 -16.10 10.69 -11.34
C GLU A 231 -15.83 10.15 -12.75
N PHE A 232 -14.62 10.33 -13.27
CA PHE A 232 -14.23 9.83 -14.58
C PHE A 232 -14.30 8.31 -14.67
N CYS A 233 -13.75 7.60 -13.68
CA CYS A 233 -13.77 6.14 -13.65
C CYS A 233 -15.20 5.59 -13.57
N ALA A 234 -16.09 6.23 -12.80
CA ALA A 234 -17.48 5.80 -12.68
C ALA A 234 -18.25 5.96 -13.99
N ALA A 235 -17.99 7.06 -14.72
CA ALA A 235 -18.63 7.32 -16.00
C ALA A 235 -18.09 6.47 -17.16
N GLU A 236 -16.77 6.28 -17.24
CA GLU A 236 -16.13 5.81 -18.48
C GLU A 236 -15.29 4.54 -18.34
N VAL A 237 -14.81 4.24 -17.13
CA VAL A 237 -13.96 3.08 -16.84
C VAL A 237 -14.56 2.20 -15.71
N PRO A 238 -15.82 1.75 -15.82
CA PRO A 238 -16.66 1.27 -14.70
C PRO A 238 -16.16 -0.02 -14.00
N ARG A 239 -15.09 -0.65 -14.49
CA ARG A 239 -14.48 -1.86 -13.89
C ARG A 239 -13.12 -1.59 -13.26
N PHE A 240 -12.68 -0.34 -13.27
CA PHE A 240 -11.44 0.12 -12.65
C PHE A 240 -11.74 0.69 -11.26
N ASN A 241 -10.96 0.33 -10.26
CA ASN A 241 -11.07 0.93 -8.94
C ASN A 241 -10.31 2.26 -8.96
N ALA A 242 -11.05 3.36 -8.81
CA ALA A 242 -10.54 4.72 -8.97
C ALA A 242 -9.67 5.19 -7.79
N ILE A 243 -9.76 4.47 -6.68
CA ILE A 243 -8.99 4.71 -5.46
C ILE A 243 -8.82 3.40 -4.69
N SER A 244 -7.67 3.27 -4.04
CA SER A 244 -7.39 2.26 -3.04
C SER A 244 -6.96 2.94 -1.75
N VAL A 245 -7.93 3.20 -0.87
CA VAL A 245 -7.70 3.88 0.41
C VAL A 245 -6.79 3.00 1.29
N ALA A 246 -5.61 3.48 1.62
CA ALA A 246 -4.47 2.64 1.97
C ALA A 246 -3.95 2.87 3.39
N GLY A 247 -4.39 2.02 4.31
CA GLY A 247 -3.86 1.94 5.68
C GLY A 247 -2.46 1.36 5.79
N ALA A 248 -2.02 0.61 4.77
CA ALA A 248 -0.70 -0.03 4.75
C ALA A 248 0.43 0.90 5.23
N HIS A 249 0.43 2.15 4.78
CA HIS A 249 1.53 3.07 5.09
C HIS A 249 1.42 3.67 6.49
N PHE A 250 0.21 3.82 7.06
CA PHE A 250 0.06 4.10 8.49
C PHE A 250 0.65 2.97 9.32
N ARG A 251 0.40 1.72 8.93
CA ARG A 251 0.88 0.52 9.61
C ARG A 251 2.41 0.40 9.57
N ASP A 252 3.02 0.59 8.41
CA ASP A 252 4.48 0.60 8.26
C ASP A 252 5.14 1.79 8.99
N ALA A 253 4.45 2.93 9.11
CA ALA A 253 4.92 4.08 9.89
C ALA A 253 4.80 3.87 11.42
N GLY A 254 4.07 2.84 11.86
CA GLY A 254 4.00 2.41 13.27
C GLY A 254 2.61 2.31 13.88
N ALA A 255 1.55 2.59 13.13
CA ALA A 255 0.18 2.47 13.64
C ALA A 255 -0.16 1.03 14.09
N THR A 256 -1.00 0.92 15.11
CA THR A 256 -1.62 -0.35 15.51
C THR A 256 -2.60 -0.87 14.46
N ALA A 257 -3.05 -2.13 14.55
CA ALA A 257 -4.00 -2.71 13.58
C ALA A 257 -5.35 -1.97 13.63
N VAL A 258 -5.76 -1.53 14.82
CA VAL A 258 -6.98 -0.75 15.02
C VAL A 258 -6.82 0.67 14.46
N GLN A 259 -5.72 1.36 14.75
CA GLN A 259 -5.45 2.69 14.18
C GLN A 259 -5.39 2.64 12.65
N GLU A 260 -4.66 1.67 12.08
CA GLU A 260 -4.59 1.46 10.63
C GLU A 260 -5.98 1.45 10.00
N MET A 261 -6.88 0.60 10.50
CA MET A 261 -8.23 0.50 9.95
C MET A 261 -9.07 1.75 10.21
N ALA A 262 -8.99 2.34 11.41
CA ALA A 262 -9.77 3.54 11.75
C ALA A 262 -9.38 4.75 10.88
N PHE A 263 -8.08 5.00 10.72
CA PHE A 263 -7.56 6.07 9.88
C PHE A 263 -7.95 5.85 8.41
N THR A 264 -7.82 4.62 7.91
CA THR A 264 -8.22 4.29 6.53
C THR A 264 -9.72 4.49 6.29
N LEU A 265 -10.57 4.15 7.25
CA LEU A 265 -12.01 4.38 7.12
C LEU A 265 -12.35 5.88 7.15
N ALA A 266 -11.64 6.67 7.96
CA ALA A 266 -11.78 8.13 8.01
C ALA A 266 -11.31 8.82 6.71
N ASP A 267 -10.22 8.33 6.09
CA ASP A 267 -9.81 8.74 4.75
C ASP A 267 -10.92 8.42 3.73
N GLY A 268 -11.44 7.19 3.76
CA GLY A 268 -12.52 6.75 2.87
C GLY A 268 -13.79 7.59 2.99
N VAL A 269 -14.15 8.00 4.22
CA VAL A 269 -15.24 8.95 4.48
C VAL A 269 -14.93 10.31 3.85
N THR A 270 -13.74 10.86 4.08
CA THR A 270 -13.32 12.15 3.51
C THR A 270 -13.41 12.17 1.98
N TYR A 271 -12.98 11.09 1.32
CA TYR A 271 -13.10 10.96 -0.14
C TYR A 271 -14.56 10.86 -0.61
N CYS A 272 -15.41 10.13 0.12
CA CYS A 272 -16.83 10.05 -0.20
C CYS A 272 -17.53 11.41 -0.05
N ASP A 273 -17.28 12.12 1.05
CA ASP A 273 -17.80 13.47 1.28
C ASP A 273 -17.37 14.40 0.13
N THR A 274 -16.08 14.39 -0.23
CA THR A 274 -15.53 15.20 -1.33
C THR A 274 -16.28 14.99 -2.66
N VAL A 275 -16.63 13.74 -3.00
CA VAL A 275 -17.37 13.46 -4.25
C VAL A 275 -18.85 13.81 -4.12
N VAL A 276 -19.49 13.45 -3.01
CA VAL A 276 -20.93 13.67 -2.78
C VAL A 276 -21.26 15.16 -2.71
N GLU A 277 -20.43 15.97 -2.06
CA GLU A 277 -20.64 17.42 -1.89
C GLU A 277 -20.61 18.18 -3.23
N ARG A 278 -19.93 17.63 -4.26
CA ARG A 278 -19.94 18.21 -5.61
C ARG A 278 -21.29 18.03 -6.32
N GLY A 279 -22.14 17.13 -5.83
CA GLY A 279 -23.51 16.92 -6.32
C GLY A 279 -23.62 16.34 -7.73
N ARG A 280 -22.53 15.77 -8.28
CA ARG A 280 -22.48 15.19 -9.62
C ARG A 280 -22.80 13.71 -9.66
N MET A 281 -22.55 12.99 -8.56
CA MET A 281 -22.75 11.56 -8.42
C MET A 281 -23.27 11.22 -7.02
N THR A 282 -24.11 10.20 -6.96
CA THR A 282 -24.58 9.57 -5.73
C THR A 282 -23.58 8.51 -5.25
N ILE A 283 -23.63 8.16 -3.96
CA ILE A 283 -22.76 7.14 -3.38
C ILE A 283 -22.84 5.79 -4.13
N ASP A 284 -24.02 5.41 -4.63
CA ASP A 284 -24.24 4.17 -5.36
C ASP A 284 -23.56 4.13 -6.74
N GLU A 285 -23.28 5.29 -7.33
CA GLU A 285 -22.65 5.40 -8.65
C GLU A 285 -21.13 5.16 -8.58
N PHE A 286 -20.47 5.63 -7.52
CA PHE A 286 -19.00 5.59 -7.44
C PHE A 286 -18.42 4.70 -6.34
N ALA A 287 -19.10 4.50 -5.20
CA ALA A 287 -18.58 3.65 -4.12
C ALA A 287 -18.25 2.21 -4.57
N PRO A 288 -18.94 1.61 -5.56
CA PRO A 288 -18.52 0.34 -6.17
C PRO A 288 -17.15 0.35 -6.88
N GLN A 289 -16.42 1.47 -6.90
CA GLN A 289 -15.03 1.57 -7.38
C GLN A 289 -14.06 2.04 -6.30
N ILE A 290 -14.52 2.21 -5.05
CA ILE A 290 -13.65 2.39 -3.89
C ILE A 290 -13.14 1.02 -3.45
N SER A 291 -11.84 0.92 -3.27
CA SER A 291 -11.17 -0.24 -2.70
C SER A 291 -10.25 0.20 -1.56
N PHE A 292 -9.72 -0.76 -0.81
CA PHE A 292 -8.88 -0.52 0.36
C PHE A 292 -7.57 -1.31 0.29
N PHE A 293 -6.54 -0.89 1.02
CA PHE A 293 -5.24 -1.56 1.03
C PHE A 293 -4.53 -1.53 2.38
N PHE A 294 -4.02 -2.68 2.83
CA PHE A 294 -3.49 -2.84 4.19
C PHE A 294 -2.19 -3.64 4.23
N TYR A 295 -1.43 -3.53 5.32
CA TYR A 295 -0.51 -4.60 5.70
C TYR A 295 -1.21 -5.61 6.61
N THR A 296 -0.71 -6.84 6.60
CA THR A 296 -1.10 -7.86 7.57
C THR A 296 0.15 -8.25 8.35
N HIS A 297 0.16 -8.00 9.66
CA HIS A 297 1.29 -8.33 10.55
C HIS A 297 1.03 -9.62 11.36
N GLY A 298 1.93 -9.92 12.30
CA GLY A 298 1.98 -11.21 13.00
C GLY A 298 0.90 -11.48 14.06
N ASP A 299 0.09 -10.50 14.49
CA ASP A 299 -1.01 -10.76 15.44
C ASP A 299 -2.22 -11.38 14.72
N PHE A 300 -2.11 -12.70 14.51
CA PHE A 300 -2.93 -13.45 13.56
C PHE A 300 -4.44 -13.25 13.72
N PHE A 301 -4.97 -13.33 14.95
CA PHE A 301 -6.41 -13.20 15.19
C PHE A 301 -6.87 -11.73 15.19
N GLU A 302 -6.02 -10.81 15.65
CA GLU A 302 -6.30 -9.38 15.57
C GLU A 302 -6.43 -8.92 14.11
N GLU A 303 -5.54 -9.36 13.23
CA GLU A 303 -5.62 -9.04 11.79
C GLU A 303 -6.90 -9.57 11.14
N ILE A 304 -7.33 -10.79 11.51
CA ILE A 304 -8.60 -11.36 11.02
C ILE A 304 -9.78 -10.54 11.53
N ALA A 305 -9.78 -10.18 12.83
CA ALA A 305 -10.82 -9.36 13.43
C ALA A 305 -10.86 -7.94 12.81
N LYS A 306 -9.70 -7.33 12.53
CA LYS A 306 -9.52 -6.05 11.82
C LYS A 306 -10.30 -6.04 10.52
N TYR A 307 -10.10 -7.04 9.65
CA TYR A 307 -10.77 -7.09 8.35
C TYR A 307 -12.27 -7.34 8.46
N ARG A 308 -12.72 -8.16 9.41
CA ARG A 308 -14.16 -8.43 9.65
C ARG A 308 -14.87 -7.18 10.20
N ALA A 309 -14.26 -6.52 11.18
CA ALA A 309 -14.75 -5.28 11.79
C ALA A 309 -14.77 -4.13 10.79
N GLY A 310 -13.69 -3.95 10.02
CA GLY A 310 -13.60 -2.94 8.97
C GLY A 310 -14.69 -3.08 7.91
N ARG A 311 -14.97 -4.33 7.47
CA ARG A 311 -16.08 -4.61 6.54
C ARG A 311 -17.43 -4.18 7.09
N ARG A 312 -17.70 -4.58 8.35
CA ARG A 312 -18.95 -4.26 9.04
C ARG A 312 -19.10 -2.75 9.18
N ARG A 313 -18.04 -2.07 9.64
CA ARG A 313 -18.08 -0.63 9.87
C ARG A 313 -18.24 0.17 8.58
N TRP A 314 -17.49 -0.15 7.53
CA TRP A 314 -17.63 0.49 6.23
C TRP A 314 -19.05 0.34 5.67
N ALA A 315 -19.58 -0.88 5.68
CA ALA A 315 -20.92 -1.14 5.15
C ALA A 315 -21.97 -0.29 5.88
N THR A 316 -21.89 -0.23 7.21
CA THR A 316 -22.77 0.58 8.06
C THR A 316 -22.62 2.07 7.76
N ILE A 317 -21.40 2.61 7.69
CA ILE A 317 -21.15 4.02 7.33
C ILE A 317 -21.80 4.34 6.00
N VAL A 318 -21.53 3.55 4.96
CA VAL A 318 -22.03 3.82 3.61
C VAL A 318 -23.55 3.81 3.55
N ARG A 319 -24.19 2.92 4.30
CA ARG A 319 -25.66 2.80 4.33
C ARG A 319 -26.33 3.89 5.16
N GLU A 320 -25.79 4.18 6.34
CA GLU A 320 -26.43 5.08 7.31
C GLU A 320 -26.10 6.55 7.04
N ARG A 321 -24.84 6.87 6.70
CA ARG A 321 -24.39 8.26 6.45
C ARG A 321 -24.80 8.76 5.07
N TYR A 322 -24.59 7.94 4.03
CA TYR A 322 -24.81 8.35 2.64
C TYR A 322 -26.13 7.82 2.04
N GLY A 323 -26.87 6.98 2.76
CA GLY A 323 -28.16 6.46 2.30
C GLY A 323 -28.05 5.47 1.15
N ALA A 324 -26.92 4.78 1.00
CA ALA A 324 -26.70 3.83 -0.09
C ALA A 324 -27.79 2.75 -0.13
N VAL A 325 -28.39 2.55 -1.31
CA VAL A 325 -29.50 1.59 -1.49
C VAL A 325 -29.04 0.26 -2.05
N THR A 326 -27.87 0.19 -2.69
CA THR A 326 -27.32 -1.06 -3.22
C THR A 326 -26.31 -1.68 -2.28
N ASP A 327 -26.34 -3.02 -2.20
CA ASP A 327 -25.34 -3.78 -1.45
C ASP A 327 -23.93 -3.58 -2.00
N LYS A 328 -23.80 -3.37 -3.33
CA LYS A 328 -22.51 -3.20 -3.99
C LYS A 328 -21.78 -1.93 -3.52
N ALA A 329 -22.50 -0.84 -3.26
CA ALA A 329 -21.91 0.40 -2.74
C ALA A 329 -21.31 0.20 -1.34
N SER A 330 -21.95 -0.65 -0.51
CA SER A 330 -21.52 -0.96 0.85
C SER A 330 -20.44 -2.05 0.95
N MET A 331 -20.01 -2.67 -0.16
CA MET A 331 -19.00 -3.74 -0.13
C MET A 331 -17.60 -3.17 0.10
N PHE A 332 -16.96 -3.59 1.19
CA PHE A 332 -15.57 -3.27 1.48
C PHE A 332 -14.65 -4.29 0.83
N ARG A 333 -14.00 -3.89 -0.26
CA ARG A 333 -13.07 -4.73 -1.03
C ARG A 333 -11.65 -4.26 -0.75
N PHE A 334 -10.78 -5.17 -0.34
CA PHE A 334 -9.42 -4.81 0.01
C PHE A 334 -8.38 -5.72 -0.62
N GLY A 335 -7.25 -5.13 -0.95
CA GLY A 335 -5.99 -5.84 -1.13
C GLY A 335 -5.12 -5.72 0.12
N CYS A 336 -4.09 -6.56 0.22
CA CYS A 336 -3.10 -6.38 1.27
C CYS A 336 -1.70 -6.80 0.84
N VAL A 337 -0.74 -6.44 1.68
CA VAL A 337 0.60 -7.00 1.71
C VAL A 337 0.75 -7.86 2.96
N ALA A 338 1.30 -9.06 2.81
CA ALA A 338 1.88 -9.83 3.90
C ALA A 338 3.40 -9.61 3.88
N GLY A 339 3.95 -9.01 4.93
CA GLY A 339 5.35 -8.57 5.04
C GLY A 339 5.48 -7.10 5.41
N GLY A 340 6.50 -6.41 4.88
CA GLY A 340 6.79 -5.01 5.21
C GLY A 340 7.58 -4.87 6.51
N ALA A 341 7.16 -3.96 7.40
CA ALA A 341 7.82 -3.72 8.69
C ALA A 341 7.82 -4.93 9.65
N SER A 342 7.08 -6.00 9.34
CA SER A 342 7.09 -7.26 10.09
C SER A 342 8.28 -8.18 9.76
N LEU A 343 9.08 -7.85 8.73
CA LEU A 343 10.20 -8.67 8.26
C LEU A 343 11.54 -8.16 8.80
N TYR A 344 12.44 -9.08 9.11
CA TYR A 344 13.70 -8.77 9.79
C TYR A 344 14.91 -9.30 9.01
N ALA A 345 15.99 -8.53 8.98
CA ALA A 345 17.24 -8.92 8.36
C ALA A 345 17.95 -10.08 9.11
N PRO A 346 18.05 -10.08 10.46
CA PRO A 346 18.56 -11.24 11.18
C PRO A 346 17.66 -12.47 11.01
N GLN A 347 18.27 -13.59 10.65
CA GLN A 347 17.58 -14.85 10.38
C GLN A 347 16.47 -14.69 9.34
N ALA A 348 16.80 -14.03 8.23
CA ALA A 348 15.84 -13.61 7.21
C ALA A 348 14.98 -14.74 6.63
N GLN A 349 15.46 -15.99 6.62
CA GLN A 349 14.62 -17.13 6.19
C GLN A 349 13.39 -17.35 7.09
N ASN A 350 13.39 -16.87 8.34
CA ASN A 350 12.20 -16.86 9.19
C ASN A 350 11.07 -15.99 8.59
N ASN A 351 11.39 -15.03 7.70
CA ASN A 351 10.41 -14.21 7.01
C ASN A 351 9.48 -15.05 6.11
N LEU A 352 9.93 -16.20 5.59
CA LEU A 352 9.05 -17.13 4.86
C LEU A 352 7.89 -17.62 5.74
N VAL A 353 8.19 -17.92 7.00
CA VAL A 353 7.20 -18.38 7.98
C VAL A 353 6.28 -17.23 8.40
N ARG A 354 6.83 -16.04 8.60
CA ARG A 354 6.04 -14.82 8.92
C ARG A 354 5.03 -14.52 7.82
N VAL A 355 5.50 -14.39 6.58
CA VAL A 355 4.66 -14.10 5.41
C VAL A 355 3.61 -15.19 5.19
N ALA A 356 3.92 -16.47 5.45
CA ALA A 356 2.94 -17.55 5.33
C ALA A 356 1.77 -17.40 6.33
N TYR A 357 2.05 -17.05 7.59
CA TYR A 357 1.01 -16.84 8.60
C TYR A 357 0.23 -15.54 8.38
N GLU A 358 0.91 -14.46 8.00
CA GLU A 358 0.27 -13.19 7.63
C GLU A 358 -0.67 -13.39 6.44
N SER A 359 -0.20 -14.08 5.39
CA SER A 359 -1.04 -14.43 4.23
C SER A 359 -2.25 -15.28 4.61
N MET A 360 -2.08 -16.24 5.52
CA MET A 360 -3.19 -17.04 6.03
C MET A 360 -4.20 -16.17 6.78
N ALA A 361 -3.75 -15.22 7.61
CA ALA A 361 -4.62 -14.27 8.29
C ALA A 361 -5.39 -13.40 7.29
N SER A 362 -4.75 -12.90 6.23
CA SER A 362 -5.41 -12.15 5.16
C SER A 362 -6.48 -12.97 4.43
N VAL A 363 -6.20 -14.24 4.14
CA VAL A 363 -7.15 -15.17 3.50
C VAL A 363 -8.34 -15.46 4.42
N LEU A 364 -8.10 -15.76 5.69
CA LEU A 364 -9.18 -15.97 6.67
C LEU A 364 -9.98 -14.69 6.95
N GLY A 365 -9.31 -13.54 6.83
CA GLY A 365 -9.91 -12.21 6.83
C GLY A 365 -10.59 -11.83 5.51
N GLY A 366 -10.65 -12.70 4.51
CA GLY A 366 -11.43 -12.49 3.29
C GLY A 366 -10.87 -11.42 2.34
N VAL A 367 -9.55 -11.40 2.10
CA VAL A 367 -8.86 -10.55 1.12
C VAL A 367 -9.30 -10.80 -0.35
N GLN A 368 -9.26 -9.78 -1.21
CA GLN A 368 -9.57 -9.88 -2.65
C GLN A 368 -8.32 -9.88 -3.56
N SER A 369 -7.21 -9.33 -3.11
CA SER A 369 -5.93 -9.30 -3.84
C SER A 369 -4.78 -9.29 -2.83
N MET A 370 -3.73 -10.07 -3.07
CA MET A 370 -2.64 -10.16 -2.10
C MET A 370 -1.28 -10.08 -2.78
N PHE A 371 -0.42 -9.25 -2.21
CA PHE A 371 1.02 -9.27 -2.41
C PHE A 371 1.65 -9.98 -1.21
N THR A 372 2.57 -10.89 -1.51
CA THR A 372 3.41 -11.53 -0.50
C THR A 372 4.82 -11.01 -0.68
N ALA A 373 5.37 -10.37 0.34
CA ALA A 373 6.75 -9.91 0.34
C ALA A 373 7.69 -11.11 0.24
N ALA A 374 8.87 -10.85 -0.33
CA ALA A 374 9.91 -11.85 -0.42
C ALA A 374 10.69 -11.91 0.90
N TRP A 375 11.39 -13.01 1.16
CA TRP A 375 12.09 -13.18 2.45
C TRP A 375 13.27 -12.22 2.62
N ASP A 376 13.80 -11.73 1.49
CA ASP A 376 14.91 -10.81 1.32
C ASP A 376 14.50 -9.32 1.32
N GLU A 377 13.21 -9.02 1.57
CA GLU A 377 12.65 -7.66 1.67
C GLU A 377 13.50 -6.68 2.50
N PRO A 378 14.08 -7.06 3.67
CA PRO A 378 14.87 -6.12 4.48
C PRO A 378 16.19 -5.65 3.82
N PHE A 379 16.58 -6.25 2.69
CA PHE A 379 17.87 -6.00 2.06
C PHE A 379 17.75 -5.36 0.67
N ALA A 380 16.83 -5.85 -0.17
CA ALA A 380 16.78 -5.48 -1.57
C ALA A 380 15.40 -5.74 -2.20
N LEU A 381 15.20 -5.18 -3.39
CA LEU A 381 14.11 -5.59 -4.28
C LEU A 381 14.23 -7.09 -4.62
N PRO A 382 13.10 -7.79 -4.80
CA PRO A 382 13.11 -9.24 -4.91
C PRO A 382 13.72 -9.73 -6.24
N SER A 383 14.57 -10.73 -6.12
CA SER A 383 15.03 -11.56 -7.23
C SER A 383 13.88 -12.35 -7.86
N GLU A 384 14.10 -12.95 -9.03
CA GLU A 384 13.11 -13.85 -9.64
C GLU A 384 12.81 -15.06 -8.74
N GLU A 385 13.83 -15.61 -8.07
CA GLU A 385 13.70 -16.75 -7.17
C GLU A 385 12.87 -16.38 -5.94
N SER A 386 13.22 -15.30 -5.25
CA SER A 386 12.54 -14.89 -4.03
C SER A 386 11.12 -14.39 -4.29
N ALA A 387 10.89 -13.68 -5.41
CA ALA A 387 9.53 -13.33 -5.87
C ALA A 387 8.68 -14.55 -6.23
N THR A 388 9.27 -15.56 -6.87
CA THR A 388 8.57 -16.82 -7.19
C THR A 388 8.21 -17.58 -5.93
N LEU A 389 9.13 -17.67 -4.97
CA LEU A 389 8.87 -18.33 -3.68
C LEU A 389 7.73 -17.62 -2.92
N ALA A 390 7.72 -16.29 -2.90
CA ALA A 390 6.62 -15.52 -2.32
C ALA A 390 5.28 -15.85 -3.02
N LEU A 391 5.25 -15.89 -4.36
CA LEU A 391 4.06 -16.30 -5.11
C LEU A 391 3.60 -17.74 -4.77
N ARG A 392 4.54 -18.67 -4.54
CA ARG A 392 4.22 -20.04 -4.14
C ARG A 392 3.51 -20.10 -2.79
N THR A 393 3.82 -19.20 -1.85
CA THR A 393 3.07 -19.10 -0.57
C THR A 393 1.57 -18.92 -0.82
N GLN A 394 1.18 -18.04 -1.75
CA GLN A 394 -0.23 -17.85 -2.09
C GLN A 394 -0.84 -19.08 -2.76
N GLN A 395 -0.11 -19.71 -3.67
CA GLN A 395 -0.60 -20.86 -4.43
C GLN A 395 -0.78 -22.09 -3.54
N VAL A 396 0.14 -22.34 -2.60
CA VAL A 396 0.00 -23.40 -1.59
C VAL A 396 -1.23 -23.14 -0.73
N LEU A 397 -1.42 -21.90 -0.24
CA LEU A 397 -2.63 -21.52 0.51
C LEU A 397 -3.90 -21.81 -0.31
N ALA A 398 -3.94 -21.37 -1.56
CA ALA A 398 -5.12 -21.48 -2.42
C ALA A 398 -5.48 -22.92 -2.81
N TYR A 399 -4.47 -23.74 -3.12
CA TYR A 399 -4.67 -25.03 -3.78
C TYR A 399 -4.42 -26.26 -2.89
N GLU A 400 -3.64 -26.14 -1.81
CA GLU A 400 -3.24 -27.30 -1.00
C GLU A 400 -3.88 -27.33 0.40
N THR A 401 -4.05 -26.17 1.05
CA THR A 401 -4.49 -26.13 2.46
C THR A 401 -5.98 -26.40 2.68
N GLY A 402 -6.80 -26.18 1.65
CA GLY A 402 -8.26 -26.28 1.76
C GLY A 402 -8.96 -25.09 2.43
N VAL A 403 -8.23 -24.03 2.80
CA VAL A 403 -8.79 -22.80 3.41
C VAL A 403 -9.85 -22.12 2.53
N THR A 404 -9.82 -22.35 1.22
CA THR A 404 -10.74 -21.80 0.22
C THR A 404 -12.10 -22.53 0.14
N ARG A 405 -12.26 -23.65 0.86
CA ARG A 405 -13.44 -24.54 0.73
C ARG A 405 -14.68 -24.05 1.47
N VAL A 406 -14.54 -23.16 2.46
CA VAL A 406 -15.63 -22.65 3.29
C VAL A 406 -15.49 -21.14 3.41
N ALA A 407 -16.59 -20.40 3.21
CA ALA A 407 -16.60 -18.95 3.40
C ALA A 407 -16.58 -18.62 4.90
N ASP A 408 -15.66 -17.72 5.30
CA ASP A 408 -15.45 -17.29 6.69
C ASP A 408 -15.46 -18.46 7.69
N PRO A 409 -14.49 -19.39 7.60
CA PRO A 409 -14.49 -20.61 8.41
C PRO A 409 -14.34 -20.35 9.91
N LEU A 410 -13.94 -19.14 10.30
CA LEU A 410 -13.83 -18.73 11.71
C LEU A 410 -15.12 -18.08 12.24
N GLY A 411 -16.08 -17.77 11.38
CA GLY A 411 -17.34 -17.18 11.83
C GLY A 411 -18.13 -18.13 12.72
N GLY A 412 -18.50 -17.63 13.90
CA GLY A 412 -19.09 -18.38 15.00
C GLY A 412 -18.11 -18.74 16.12
N SER A 413 -16.79 -18.60 15.90
CA SER A 413 -15.79 -18.74 16.97
C SER A 413 -16.03 -17.70 18.06
N TYR A 414 -16.22 -18.12 19.30
CA TYR A 414 -16.49 -17.21 20.42
C TYR A 414 -15.43 -16.11 20.55
N PHE A 415 -14.15 -16.50 20.41
CA PHE A 415 -13.04 -15.56 20.46
C PHE A 415 -13.04 -14.59 19.28
N VAL A 416 -13.13 -15.07 18.04
CA VAL A 416 -13.02 -14.21 16.85
C VAL A 416 -14.21 -13.24 16.76
N GLU A 417 -15.41 -13.68 17.14
CA GLU A 417 -16.57 -12.77 17.19
C GLU A 417 -16.41 -11.70 18.29
N ALA A 418 -16.02 -12.10 19.50
CA ALA A 418 -15.80 -11.15 20.59
C ALA A 418 -14.68 -10.15 20.26
N LEU A 419 -13.59 -10.62 19.67
CA LEU A 419 -12.49 -9.77 19.22
C LEU A 419 -12.91 -8.84 18.09
N THR A 420 -13.72 -9.31 17.14
CA THR A 420 -14.27 -8.46 16.06
C THR A 420 -15.15 -7.33 16.62
N ASP A 421 -15.98 -7.62 17.62
CA ASP A 421 -16.82 -6.62 18.30
C ASP A 421 -15.98 -5.62 19.11
N ALA A 422 -14.93 -6.09 19.80
CA ALA A 422 -14.00 -5.23 20.52
C ALA A 422 -13.20 -4.34 19.57
N THR A 423 -12.70 -4.90 18.46
CA THR A 423 -12.00 -4.15 17.43
C THR A 423 -12.89 -3.06 16.85
N GLU A 424 -14.13 -3.37 16.43
CA GLU A 424 -15.03 -2.35 15.88
C GLU A 424 -15.33 -1.23 16.87
N ALA A 425 -15.51 -1.54 18.17
CA ALA A 425 -15.70 -0.53 19.18
C ALA A 425 -14.51 0.45 19.24
N ARG A 426 -13.27 -0.08 19.20
CA ARG A 426 -12.06 0.75 19.18
C ARG A 426 -11.90 1.53 17.88
N LEU A 427 -12.33 0.97 16.73
CA LEU A 427 -12.37 1.73 15.47
C LEU A 427 -13.28 2.95 15.60
N ILE A 428 -14.49 2.77 16.16
CA ILE A 428 -15.45 3.86 16.36
C ILE A 428 -14.86 4.93 17.28
N GLU A 429 -14.24 4.54 18.40
CA GLU A 429 -13.60 5.49 19.33
C GLU A 429 -12.54 6.37 18.64
N ILE A 430 -11.66 5.77 17.83
CA ILE A 430 -10.62 6.52 17.11
C ILE A 430 -11.21 7.41 16.01
N MET A 431 -12.22 6.93 15.28
CA MET A 431 -12.90 7.74 14.26
C MET A 431 -13.64 8.94 14.89
N ASP A 432 -14.32 8.73 16.01
CA ASP A 432 -15.04 9.79 16.73
C ASP A 432 -14.08 10.85 17.30
N ASP A 433 -12.88 10.45 17.71
CA ASP A 433 -11.82 11.34 18.15
C ASP A 433 -11.27 12.21 17.00
N LEU A 434 -11.01 11.61 15.83
CA LEU A 434 -10.63 12.35 14.62
C LEU A 434 -11.72 13.34 14.18
N ASP A 435 -13.00 12.94 14.23
CA ASP A 435 -14.12 13.82 13.90
C ASP A 435 -14.21 14.99 14.89
N GLN A 436 -13.98 14.76 16.20
CA GLN A 436 -13.93 15.82 17.22
C GLN A 436 -12.75 16.78 17.02
N HIS A 437 -11.63 16.30 16.47
CA HIS A 437 -10.46 17.11 16.12
C HIS A 437 -10.65 17.92 14.82
N GLY A 438 -11.80 17.79 14.15
CA GLY A 438 -12.14 18.54 12.93
C GLY A 438 -11.96 17.74 11.64
N GLY A 439 -11.88 16.41 11.74
CA GLY A 439 -11.78 15.49 10.61
C GLY A 439 -10.36 15.29 10.11
N MET A 440 -10.24 14.39 9.12
CA MET A 440 -8.95 13.85 8.68
C MET A 440 -7.99 14.91 8.12
N VAL A 441 -8.49 15.81 7.27
CA VAL A 441 -7.66 16.87 6.66
C VAL A 441 -7.04 17.75 7.76
N ARG A 442 -7.84 18.14 8.75
CA ARG A 442 -7.35 18.98 9.84
C ARG A 442 -6.31 18.27 10.69
N ALA A 443 -6.57 17.01 11.04
CA ALA A 443 -5.66 16.18 11.82
C ALA A 443 -4.29 15.97 11.12
N ILE A 444 -4.26 15.99 9.79
CA ILE A 444 -3.04 15.93 9.00
C ILE A 444 -2.33 17.28 8.97
N GLU A 445 -3.05 18.38 8.75
CA GLU A 445 -2.49 19.73 8.60
C GLU A 445 -1.83 20.26 9.87
N ASP A 446 -2.34 19.89 11.05
CA ASP A 446 -1.74 20.31 12.33
C ASP A 446 -0.85 19.26 12.99
N GLY A 447 -0.62 18.12 12.33
CA GLY A 447 0.32 17.09 12.77
C GLY A 447 -0.22 16.11 13.81
N TYR A 448 -1.51 16.20 14.16
CA TYR A 448 -2.13 15.35 15.17
C TYR A 448 -2.06 13.86 14.80
N LEU A 449 -2.45 13.50 13.57
CA LEU A 449 -2.44 12.11 13.10
C LEU A 449 -1.02 11.52 13.10
N GLN A 450 -0.04 12.30 12.66
CA GLN A 450 1.37 11.93 12.63
C GLN A 450 1.91 11.69 14.04
N GLY A 451 1.50 12.50 15.02
CA GLY A 451 1.81 12.30 16.43
C GLY A 451 1.29 10.96 16.96
N LEU A 452 0.02 10.63 16.69
CA LEU A 452 -0.57 9.35 17.10
C LEU A 452 0.17 8.13 16.55
N ILE A 453 0.65 8.23 15.30
CA ILE A 453 1.44 7.17 14.66
C ILE A 453 2.83 7.08 15.29
N ALA A 454 3.50 8.22 15.50
CA ALA A 454 4.84 8.28 16.06
C ALA A 454 4.91 7.75 17.50
N ASP A 455 3.88 8.01 18.31
CA ASP A 455 3.79 7.51 19.69
C ASP A 455 3.78 5.97 19.73
N GLU A 456 2.99 5.33 18.86
CA GLU A 456 2.93 3.86 18.78
C GLU A 456 4.19 3.27 18.14
N ALA A 457 4.77 3.93 17.14
CA ALA A 457 6.07 3.55 16.58
C ALA A 457 7.17 3.53 17.66
N TYR A 458 7.20 4.58 18.50
CA TYR A 458 8.16 4.70 19.59
C TYR A 458 7.94 3.64 20.68
N LYS A 459 6.68 3.39 21.05
CA LYS A 459 6.33 2.30 21.97
C LYS A 459 6.80 0.95 21.44
N LEU A 460 6.45 0.62 20.19
CA LEU A 460 6.86 -0.63 19.54
C LEU A 460 8.39 -0.80 19.55
N HIS A 461 9.13 0.26 19.21
CA HIS A 461 10.59 0.23 19.21
C HIS A 461 11.14 -0.13 20.60
N LYS A 462 10.64 0.52 21.66
CA LYS A 462 11.05 0.25 23.05
C LYS A 462 10.69 -1.17 23.49
N ASP A 463 9.51 -1.66 23.12
CA ASP A 463 9.08 -3.01 23.49
C ASP A 463 9.98 -4.07 22.84
N VAL A 464 10.40 -3.85 21.59
CA VAL A 464 11.34 -4.74 20.88
C VAL A 464 12.75 -4.62 21.45
N GLU A 465 13.26 -3.41 21.69
CA GLU A 465 14.60 -3.18 22.24
C GLU A 465 14.76 -3.78 23.64
N SER A 466 13.76 -3.60 24.51
CA SER A 466 13.76 -4.14 25.86
C SER A 466 13.56 -5.67 25.92
N GLY A 467 13.06 -6.28 24.84
CA GLY A 467 12.72 -7.70 24.78
C GLY A 467 11.39 -8.06 25.43
N GLU A 468 10.57 -7.06 25.78
CA GLU A 468 9.17 -7.19 26.20
C GLU A 468 8.34 -7.80 25.07
N ARG A 469 8.50 -7.28 23.84
CA ARG A 469 7.96 -7.86 22.62
C ARG A 469 9.00 -8.82 21.99
N PRO A 470 8.76 -10.14 22.03
CA PRO A 470 9.71 -11.11 21.49
C PRO A 470 9.72 -11.10 19.95
N VAL A 471 10.91 -11.03 19.38
CA VAL A 471 11.18 -11.15 17.94
C VAL A 471 12.24 -12.23 17.73
N VAL A 472 11.81 -13.35 17.14
CA VAL A 472 12.67 -14.51 16.87
C VAL A 472 13.78 -14.16 15.90
N GLY A 473 15.02 -14.41 16.32
CA GLY A 473 16.26 -14.11 15.61
C GLY A 473 16.80 -12.69 15.80
N VAL A 474 16.05 -11.82 16.48
CA VAL A 474 16.48 -10.44 16.77
C VAL A 474 16.80 -10.26 18.25
N ASN A 475 15.82 -10.46 19.14
CA ASN A 475 16.00 -10.34 20.59
C ASN A 475 15.73 -11.66 21.36
N ARG A 476 15.20 -12.69 20.66
CA ARG A 476 14.98 -14.05 21.19
C ARG A 476 15.55 -15.08 20.24
N PHE A 477 16.14 -16.15 20.79
CA PHE A 477 16.72 -17.26 20.03
C PHE A 477 17.76 -16.85 18.98
N VAL A 478 18.52 -15.79 19.26
CA VAL A 478 19.55 -15.28 18.37
C VAL A 478 20.66 -16.32 18.19
N SER A 479 20.96 -16.67 16.94
CA SER A 479 22.08 -17.53 16.58
C SER A 479 23.00 -16.84 15.57
N PRO A 480 24.33 -17.04 15.63
CA PRO A 480 25.23 -16.54 14.59
C PRO A 480 24.93 -17.21 13.25
N GLU A 481 24.72 -16.42 12.21
CA GLU A 481 24.61 -16.87 10.83
C GLU A 481 25.42 -15.92 9.91
N PRO A 482 26.02 -16.42 8.82
CA PRO A 482 26.62 -15.54 7.83
C PRO A 482 25.52 -14.70 7.17
N PRO A 483 25.80 -13.44 6.78
CA PRO A 483 24.89 -12.67 5.95
C PRO A 483 24.49 -13.45 4.69
N PRO A 484 23.22 -13.40 4.28
CA PRO A 484 22.79 -14.07 3.06
C PRO A 484 23.48 -13.44 1.83
N GLU A 485 23.81 -14.27 0.84
CA GLU A 485 24.26 -13.79 -0.48
C GLU A 485 23.05 -13.27 -1.25
N ILE A 486 22.83 -11.95 -1.21
CA ILE A 486 21.71 -11.27 -1.88
C ILE A 486 22.25 -10.42 -3.03
N SER A 487 21.68 -10.60 -4.21
CA SER A 487 21.91 -9.68 -5.34
C SER A 487 21.03 -8.46 -5.16
N THR A 488 21.62 -7.29 -4.97
CA THR A 488 20.90 -6.03 -5.05
C THR A 488 20.61 -5.68 -6.51
N TYR A 489 19.50 -5.02 -6.77
CA TYR A 489 19.23 -4.41 -8.06
C TYR A 489 19.65 -2.94 -8.02
N GLU A 490 20.49 -2.53 -8.98
CA GLU A 490 20.75 -1.13 -9.28
C GLU A 490 20.60 -0.95 -10.79
N LEU A 491 19.87 0.09 -11.20
CA LEU A 491 19.79 0.43 -12.62
C LEU A 491 21.19 0.81 -13.11
N ASN A 492 21.70 0.07 -14.09
CA ASN A 492 23.01 0.36 -14.65
C ASN A 492 23.00 1.65 -15.50
N ALA A 493 24.18 2.19 -15.80
CA ALA A 493 24.32 3.43 -16.56
C ALA A 493 23.65 3.36 -17.96
N GLU A 494 23.65 2.17 -18.58
CA GLU A 494 23.04 1.95 -19.90
C GLU A 494 21.51 2.08 -19.84
N GLY A 495 20.87 1.54 -18.80
CA GLY A 495 19.43 1.65 -18.58
C GLY A 495 18.99 3.10 -18.31
N ARG A 496 19.77 3.85 -17.53
CA ARG A 496 19.53 5.29 -17.33
C ARG A 496 19.69 6.07 -18.65
N GLU A 497 20.73 5.79 -19.41
CA GLU A 497 20.95 6.42 -20.73
C GLU A 497 19.81 6.09 -21.71
N LEU A 498 19.27 4.86 -21.65
CA LEU A 498 18.12 4.46 -22.46
C LEU A 498 16.87 5.30 -22.13
N GLN A 499 16.57 5.49 -20.85
CA GLN A 499 15.45 6.33 -20.42
C GLN A 499 15.59 7.77 -20.93
N LEU A 500 16.76 8.39 -20.72
CA LEU A 500 17.05 9.75 -21.18
C LEU A 500 16.97 9.89 -22.71
N LYS A 501 17.49 8.90 -23.45
CA LYS A 501 17.39 8.87 -24.92
C LYS A 501 15.93 8.78 -25.37
N ARG A 502 15.10 7.96 -24.71
CA ARG A 502 13.68 7.83 -25.03
C ARG A 502 12.95 9.15 -24.79
N LEU A 503 13.15 9.77 -23.62
CA LEU A 503 12.57 11.06 -23.27
C LEU A 503 12.97 12.15 -24.27
N ALA A 504 14.26 12.27 -24.59
CA ALA A 504 14.77 13.24 -25.56
C ALA A 504 14.16 13.02 -26.96
N LYS A 505 14.03 11.76 -27.38
CA LYS A 505 13.38 11.41 -28.65
C LYS A 505 11.92 11.86 -28.68
N VAL A 506 11.13 11.52 -27.65
CA VAL A 506 9.72 11.94 -27.53
C VAL A 506 9.60 13.46 -27.58
N LYS A 507 10.41 14.19 -26.80
CA LYS A 507 10.43 15.66 -26.80
C LYS A 507 10.77 16.25 -28.17
N SER A 508 11.60 15.57 -28.98
CA SER A 508 12.01 16.03 -30.32
C SER A 508 11.04 15.70 -31.46
N GLU A 509 10.24 14.63 -31.31
CA GLU A 509 9.35 14.13 -32.39
C GLU A 509 7.90 14.59 -32.25
N ARG A 510 7.45 14.92 -31.03
CA ARG A 510 6.06 15.35 -30.77
C ARG A 510 5.77 16.74 -31.37
N ASP A 511 4.49 17.01 -31.62
CA ASP A 511 4.02 18.32 -32.11
C ASP A 511 4.06 19.37 -30.99
N PRO A 512 4.91 20.40 -31.09
CA PRO A 512 5.05 21.42 -30.04
C PRO A 512 3.80 22.30 -29.90
N GLU A 513 3.03 22.54 -30.98
CA GLU A 513 1.81 23.34 -30.91
C GLU A 513 0.71 22.57 -30.17
N ALA A 514 0.57 21.28 -30.46
CA ALA A 514 -0.38 20.39 -29.77
C ALA A 514 -0.05 20.27 -28.27
N VAL A 515 1.22 20.06 -27.92
CA VAL A 515 1.68 20.01 -26.51
C VAL A 515 1.31 21.30 -25.77
N ASN A 516 1.66 22.46 -26.33
CA ASN A 516 1.37 23.74 -25.70
C ASN A 516 -0.14 23.99 -25.55
N ALA A 517 -0.94 23.61 -26.55
CA ALA A 517 -2.39 23.72 -26.50
C ALA A 517 -2.99 22.84 -25.39
N CYS A 518 -2.54 21.58 -25.27
CA CYS A 518 -3.02 20.65 -24.25
C CYS A 518 -2.64 21.11 -22.84
N LEU A 519 -1.39 21.50 -22.60
CA LEU A 519 -0.94 22.00 -21.30
C LEU A 519 -1.68 23.30 -20.90
N THR A 520 -1.94 24.20 -21.85
CA THR A 520 -2.73 25.41 -21.61
C THR A 520 -4.18 25.06 -21.23
N ALA A 521 -4.78 24.07 -21.90
CA ALA A 521 -6.12 23.59 -21.57
C ALA A 521 -6.15 22.95 -20.17
N LEU A 522 -5.13 22.17 -19.81
CA LEU A 522 -4.98 21.58 -18.48
C LEU A 522 -4.89 22.65 -17.40
N SER A 523 -4.04 23.66 -17.56
CA SER A 523 -3.94 24.77 -16.60
C SER A 523 -5.27 25.53 -16.46
N ARG A 524 -5.98 25.79 -17.57
CA ARG A 524 -7.29 26.44 -17.53
C ARG A 524 -8.34 25.60 -16.79
N ALA A 525 -8.37 24.29 -17.03
CA ALA A 525 -9.27 23.39 -16.32
C ALA A 525 -8.96 23.40 -14.81
N ALA A 526 -7.68 23.46 -14.44
CA ALA A 526 -7.22 23.51 -13.05
C ALA A 526 -7.63 24.80 -12.31
N GLU A 527 -7.80 25.92 -13.02
CA GLU A 527 -8.37 27.17 -12.48
C GLU A 527 -9.90 27.07 -12.26
N GLY A 528 -10.58 26.24 -13.07
CA GLY A 528 -12.04 26.11 -13.08
C GLY A 528 -12.57 25.02 -12.15
N THR A 529 -13.71 24.43 -12.52
CA THR A 529 -14.32 23.27 -11.84
C THR A 529 -14.48 22.05 -12.74
N GLU A 530 -14.00 22.14 -13.99
CA GLU A 530 -14.05 21.06 -14.96
C GLU A 530 -13.25 19.85 -14.48
N ASN A 531 -13.66 18.65 -14.92
CA ASN A 531 -12.97 17.42 -14.59
C ASN A 531 -11.62 17.35 -15.34
N LEU A 532 -10.54 17.11 -14.62
CA LEU A 532 -9.18 17.15 -15.17
C LEU A 532 -8.77 15.89 -15.96
N MET A 533 -9.50 14.78 -15.85
CA MET A 533 -9.08 13.54 -16.51
C MET A 533 -9.10 13.63 -18.03
N HIS A 534 -10.06 14.34 -18.64
CA HIS A 534 -10.08 14.51 -20.10
C HIS A 534 -8.88 15.34 -20.60
N PRO A 535 -8.59 16.55 -20.07
CA PRO A 535 -7.36 17.26 -20.41
C PRO A 535 -6.08 16.45 -20.15
N LEU A 536 -6.02 15.65 -19.08
CA LEU A 536 -4.87 14.79 -18.80
C LEU A 536 -4.67 13.70 -19.88
N ILE A 537 -5.76 13.10 -20.37
CA ILE A 537 -5.71 12.12 -21.46
C ILE A 537 -5.34 12.80 -22.79
N ASP A 538 -5.79 14.03 -23.03
CA ASP A 538 -5.38 14.81 -24.20
C ASP A 538 -3.87 15.11 -24.16
N CYS A 539 -3.35 15.56 -23.01
CA CYS A 539 -1.93 15.75 -22.76
C CYS A 539 -1.15 14.43 -22.95
N ALA A 540 -1.66 13.30 -22.47
CA ALA A 540 -1.05 11.99 -22.69
C ALA A 540 -0.94 11.65 -24.17
N ASN A 541 -2.03 11.85 -24.94
CA ASN A 541 -2.06 11.58 -26.38
C ASN A 541 -1.15 12.52 -27.19
N ALA A 542 -0.91 13.74 -26.70
CA ALA A 542 0.07 14.69 -27.24
C ALA A 542 1.51 14.41 -26.78
N TYR A 543 1.75 13.35 -26.00
CA TYR A 543 3.05 13.02 -25.40
C TYR A 543 3.64 14.15 -24.55
N CYS A 544 2.80 14.89 -23.82
CA CYS A 544 3.26 15.70 -22.70
C CYS A 544 3.87 14.79 -21.62
N THR A 545 4.91 15.28 -20.95
CA THR A 545 5.60 14.50 -19.92
C THR A 545 4.90 14.62 -18.56
N VAL A 546 5.25 13.73 -17.62
CA VAL A 546 4.83 13.83 -16.22
C VAL A 546 5.23 15.19 -15.65
N GLY A 547 6.50 15.57 -15.79
CA GLY A 547 7.03 16.84 -15.29
C GLY A 547 6.35 18.06 -15.88
N GLU A 548 5.98 18.04 -17.16
CA GLU A 548 5.24 19.14 -17.80
C GLU A 548 3.81 19.28 -17.28
N MET A 549 3.08 18.17 -17.16
CA MET A 549 1.72 18.19 -16.60
C MET A 549 1.74 18.64 -15.13
N VAL A 550 2.70 18.14 -14.34
CA VAL A 550 2.88 18.54 -12.95
C VAL A 550 3.24 20.01 -12.84
N SER A 551 4.16 20.51 -13.67
CA SER A 551 4.54 21.94 -13.69
C SER A 551 3.35 22.84 -14.06
N ALA A 552 2.53 22.43 -15.03
CA ALA A 552 1.33 23.16 -15.44
C ALA A 552 0.29 23.27 -14.30
N LEU A 553 0.16 22.23 -13.48
CA LEU A 553 -0.73 22.22 -12.31
C LEU A 553 -0.13 22.95 -11.11
N LYS A 554 1.17 22.81 -10.85
CA LYS A 554 1.91 23.56 -9.82
C LYS A 554 1.81 25.06 -10.02
N ALA A 555 1.79 25.53 -11.27
CA ALA A 555 1.62 26.95 -11.58
C ALA A 555 0.27 27.53 -11.08
N VAL A 556 -0.76 26.70 -10.92
CA VAL A 556 -2.10 27.10 -10.46
C VAL A 556 -2.28 26.81 -8.97
N TRP A 557 -1.84 25.64 -8.51
CA TRP A 557 -2.14 25.15 -7.15
C TRP A 557 -1.00 25.34 -6.14
N GLY A 558 0.19 25.69 -6.60
CA GLY A 558 1.39 25.72 -5.78
C GLY A 558 1.87 24.31 -5.40
N GLU A 559 2.69 24.23 -4.36
CA GLU A 559 3.27 23.00 -3.85
C GLU A 559 2.96 22.87 -2.35
N PHE A 560 2.77 21.64 -1.89
CA PHE A 560 2.62 21.39 -0.46
C PHE A 560 3.95 21.60 0.27
N GLN A 561 3.88 22.19 1.46
CA GLN A 561 4.99 22.33 2.38
C GLN A 561 4.61 21.64 3.68
N GLN A 562 5.36 20.60 4.04
CA GLN A 562 5.06 19.82 5.24
C GLN A 562 5.19 20.73 6.49
N PRO A 563 4.18 20.76 7.38
CA PRO A 563 4.32 21.41 8.66
C PRO A 563 5.37 20.66 9.47
N VAL A 564 6.50 21.32 9.78
CA VAL A 564 7.55 20.73 10.60
C VAL A 564 7.12 20.81 12.06
N VAL A 565 6.47 19.74 12.55
CA VAL A 565 6.16 19.55 13.96
C VAL A 565 7.21 18.58 14.54
N PHE A 566 8.00 19.05 15.51
CA PHE A 566 9.05 18.27 16.20
C PHE A 566 8.58 17.80 17.56
#